data_AF-A0A6L4ZHH2-F1
#
_entry.id   AF-A0A6L4ZHH2-F1
#
_cell.length_a   1.000
_cell.length_b   1.000
_cell.length_c   1.000
_cell.angle_alpha   90.00
_cell.angle_beta   90.00
_cell.angle_gamma   90.00
#
_symmetry.space_group_name_H-M   'P 1'
#
loop_
_entity.id
_entity.type
_entity.pdbx_description
1 polymer ?
#
loop_
_entity_poly.entity_id
_entity_poly.type
_entity_poly.pdbx_seq_one_letter_code
_entity_poly.pdbx_strand_id
1 'polypeptide(L)'
;PLSSMHHYLSMAKGNYKAYLMGQKVKIKKYFYVLRPIFACMWIEKYRTMPPMEFEKLLAGQQLNDRVVNEVQKLLERKRSGEELDEENRIEILNHFLEEKIKYFEDYAKKLGNRQHSQVDLLDGLFRDTLRV
;
A
#
# COMPACT_ATOMS: atom_id res chain seq x y z
N PRO A 1 13.56 -4.64 0.19
CA PRO A 1 12.29 -4.30 -0.51
C PRO A 1 11.06 -5.05 0.02
N LEU A 2 11.14 -6.37 0.21
CA LEU A 2 10.00 -7.19 0.71
C LEU A 2 9.59 -6.81 2.13
N SER A 3 10.54 -6.71 3.06
CA SER A 3 10.27 -6.26 4.44
C SER A 3 9.64 -4.86 4.47
N SER A 4 10.05 -3.99 3.54
CA SER A 4 9.47 -2.66 3.35
C SER A 4 8.00 -2.72 2.91
N MET A 5 7.63 -3.66 2.04
CA MET A 5 6.23 -3.87 1.61
C MET A 5 5.34 -4.36 2.78
N HIS A 6 5.81 -5.30 3.59
CA HIS A 6 5.07 -5.73 4.80
C HIS A 6 4.84 -4.57 5.77
N HIS A 7 5.86 -3.74 5.96
CA HIS A 7 5.75 -2.53 6.79
C HIS A 7 4.68 -1.57 6.26
N TYR A 8 4.75 -1.22 4.96
CA TYR A 8 3.75 -0.34 4.34
C TYR A 8 2.34 -0.93 4.41
N LEU A 9 2.16 -2.22 4.13
CA LEU A 9 0.86 -2.87 4.20
C LEU A 9 0.26 -2.84 5.62
N SER A 10 1.09 -3.12 6.64
CA SER A 10 0.66 -3.05 8.05
C SER A 10 0.23 -1.63 8.42
N MET A 11 1.00 -0.61 8.00
CA MET A 11 0.64 0.79 8.19
C MET A 11 -0.68 1.15 7.48
N ALA A 12 -0.84 0.75 6.22
CA ALA A 12 -2.06 1.01 5.45
C ALA A 12 -3.29 0.44 6.15
N LYS A 13 -3.22 -0.83 6.57
CA LYS A 13 -4.31 -1.52 7.25
C LYS A 13 -4.67 -0.88 8.59
N GLY A 14 -3.65 -0.58 9.41
CA GLY A 14 -3.84 0.10 10.69
C GLY A 14 -4.52 1.46 10.50
N ASN A 15 -4.01 2.26 9.56
CA ASN A 15 -4.55 3.59 9.28
C ASN A 15 -5.96 3.54 8.68
N TYR A 16 -6.25 2.56 7.81
CA TYR A 16 -7.59 2.36 7.24
C TYR A 16 -8.61 2.09 8.35
N LYS A 17 -8.32 1.12 9.21
CA LYS A 17 -9.19 0.75 10.34
C LYS A 17 -9.38 1.90 11.32
N ALA A 18 -8.31 2.66 11.61
CA ALA A 18 -8.35 3.74 12.57
C ALA A 18 -9.10 4.98 12.08
N TYR A 19 -9.06 5.27 10.77
CA TYR A 19 -9.46 6.59 10.28
C TYR A 19 -10.50 6.60 9.15
N LEU A 20 -10.69 5.50 8.41
CA LEU A 20 -11.52 5.49 7.20
C LEU A 20 -12.77 4.60 7.30
N MET A 21 -13.07 4.04 8.49
CA MET A 21 -14.27 3.22 8.74
C MET A 21 -15.52 4.02 9.11
N GLY A 22 -15.39 5.30 9.48
CA GLY A 22 -16.52 6.17 9.82
C GLY A 22 -17.27 6.70 8.59
N GLN A 23 -18.49 7.18 8.79
CA GLN A 23 -19.26 7.87 7.74
C GLN A 23 -18.63 9.22 7.35
N LYS A 24 -18.07 9.91 8.35
CA LYS A 24 -17.28 11.14 8.15
C LYS A 24 -15.82 10.90 8.48
N VAL A 25 -14.93 11.42 7.65
CA VAL A 25 -13.49 11.18 7.73
C VAL A 25 -12.72 12.45 7.35
N LYS A 26 -11.55 12.63 7.95
CA LYS A 26 -10.66 13.75 7.62
C LYS A 26 -9.89 13.46 6.35
N ILE A 27 -9.90 14.39 5.40
CA ILE A 27 -9.19 14.29 4.10
C ILE A 27 -7.72 13.86 4.30
N LYS A 28 -7.01 14.46 5.26
CA LYS A 28 -5.61 14.12 5.56
C LYS A 28 -5.38 12.64 5.83
N LYS A 29 -6.36 11.94 6.39
CA LYS A 29 -6.23 10.52 6.74
C LYS A 29 -6.26 9.61 5.52
N TYR A 30 -6.87 10.01 4.41
CA TYR A 30 -6.72 9.27 3.14
C TYR A 30 -5.25 9.17 2.73
N PHE A 31 -4.47 10.24 2.87
CA PHE A 31 -3.05 10.21 2.52
C PHE A 31 -2.23 9.28 3.42
N TYR A 32 -2.67 8.99 4.65
CA TYR A 32 -2.03 8.01 5.52
C TYR A 32 -2.27 6.57 5.09
N VAL A 33 -3.26 6.31 4.23
CA VAL A 33 -3.53 4.99 3.67
C VAL A 33 -3.09 4.90 2.20
N LEU A 34 -3.35 5.93 1.39
CA LEU A 34 -2.95 5.99 -0.01
C LEU A 34 -1.42 5.94 -0.17
N ARG A 35 -0.65 6.67 0.66
CA ARG A 35 0.82 6.63 0.60
C ARG A 35 1.38 5.22 0.75
N PRO A 36 1.08 4.47 1.82
CA PRO A 36 1.61 3.12 1.96
C PRO A 36 1.06 2.16 0.89
N ILE A 37 -0.19 2.30 0.44
CA ILE A 37 -0.71 1.47 -0.66
C ILE A 37 0.03 1.72 -1.96
N PHE A 38 0.23 2.97 -2.35
CA PHE A 38 1.00 3.27 -3.55
C PHE A 38 2.47 2.90 -3.42
N ALA A 39 3.04 2.93 -2.21
CA ALA A 39 4.37 2.38 -1.95
C ALA A 39 4.42 0.87 -2.20
N CYS A 40 3.41 0.10 -1.75
CA CYS A 40 3.29 -1.31 -2.08
C CYS A 40 3.22 -1.54 -3.60
N MET A 41 2.36 -0.79 -4.30
CA MET A 41 2.23 -0.87 -5.76
C MET A 41 3.55 -0.55 -6.48
N TRP A 42 4.29 0.46 -6.01
CA TRP A 42 5.59 0.80 -6.55
C TRP A 42 6.61 -0.32 -6.38
N ILE A 43 6.73 -0.88 -5.18
CA ILE A 43 7.67 -1.97 -4.89
C ILE A 43 7.32 -3.21 -5.72
N GLU A 44 6.04 -3.51 -5.89
CA GLU A 44 5.60 -4.59 -6.76
C GLU A 44 6.02 -4.38 -8.21
N LYS A 45 5.77 -3.19 -8.76
CA LYS A 45 6.00 -2.87 -10.18
C LYS A 45 7.48 -2.69 -10.51
N TYR A 46 8.21 -1.92 -9.71
CA TYR A 46 9.57 -1.49 -10.01
C TYR A 46 10.65 -2.20 -9.19
N ARG A 47 10.29 -2.95 -8.14
CA ARG A 47 11.23 -3.62 -7.22
C ARG A 47 12.24 -2.68 -6.54
N THR A 48 12.00 -1.37 -6.58
CA THR A 48 12.82 -0.32 -5.99
C THR A 48 12.10 0.38 -4.84
N MET A 49 12.82 1.23 -4.11
CA MET A 49 12.21 2.06 -3.07
C MET A 49 11.29 3.12 -3.70
N PRO A 50 10.11 3.36 -3.11
CA PRO A 50 9.17 4.36 -3.60
C PRO A 50 9.72 5.79 -3.38
N PRO A 51 9.40 6.73 -4.27
CA PRO A 51 9.69 8.15 -4.05
C PRO A 51 8.92 8.70 -2.84
N MET A 52 9.51 9.66 -2.13
CA MET A 52 8.85 10.34 -0.99
C MET A 52 7.71 11.27 -1.43
N GLU A 53 7.83 11.83 -2.65
CA GLU A 53 6.84 12.71 -3.27
C GLU A 53 5.62 11.91 -3.71
N PHE A 54 4.45 12.28 -3.20
CA PHE A 54 3.20 11.59 -3.49
C PHE A 54 2.79 11.70 -4.96
N GLU A 55 3.05 12.85 -5.59
CA GLU A 55 2.72 13.09 -7.00
C GLU A 55 3.53 12.17 -7.92
N LYS A 56 4.84 12.03 -7.68
CA LYS A 56 5.69 11.05 -8.38
C LYS A 56 5.21 9.62 -8.14
N LEU A 57 4.82 9.32 -6.91
CA LEU A 57 4.31 8.00 -6.56
C LEU A 57 3.02 7.66 -7.31
N LEU A 58 2.09 8.62 -7.41
CA LEU A 58 0.83 8.51 -8.16
C LEU A 58 1.07 8.40 -9.66
N ALA A 59 1.93 9.24 -10.23
CA ALA A 59 2.25 9.23 -11.66
C ALA A 59 2.89 7.90 -12.12
N GLY A 60 3.57 7.19 -11.21
CA GLY A 60 4.13 5.87 -11.49
C GLY A 60 3.09 4.74 -11.55
N GLN A 61 1.85 4.98 -11.15
CA GLN A 61 0.78 3.96 -11.08
C GLN A 61 -0.11 3.98 -12.32
N GLN A 62 -0.61 2.80 -12.69
CA GLN A 62 -1.70 2.66 -13.65
C GLN A 62 -2.99 2.42 -12.86
N LEU A 63 -3.77 3.49 -12.66
CA LEU A 63 -5.01 3.49 -11.90
C LEU A 63 -6.19 3.83 -12.83
N ASN A 64 -7.40 3.46 -12.40
CA ASN A 64 -8.61 3.87 -13.08
C ASN A 64 -8.78 5.41 -12.98
N ASP A 65 -9.17 6.06 -14.08
CA ASP A 65 -9.36 7.51 -14.15
C ASP A 65 -10.28 8.06 -13.05
N ARG A 66 -11.30 7.29 -12.62
CA ARG A 66 -12.16 7.68 -11.50
C ARG A 66 -11.39 7.78 -10.19
N VAL A 67 -10.52 6.82 -9.91
CA VAL A 67 -9.67 6.83 -8.70
C VAL A 67 -8.65 7.96 -8.80
N VAL A 68 -8.02 8.15 -9.97
CA VAL A 68 -7.07 9.25 -10.18
C VAL A 68 -7.74 10.60 -9.94
N ASN A 69 -8.94 10.82 -10.49
CA ASN A 69 -9.68 12.06 -10.32
C ASN A 69 -10.02 12.32 -8.85
N GLU A 70 -10.48 11.32 -8.09
CA GLU A 70 -10.75 11.50 -6.66
C GLU A 70 -9.47 11.79 -5.86
N VAL A 71 -8.34 11.15 -6.18
CA VAL A 71 -7.05 11.45 -5.54
C VAL A 71 -6.56 12.86 -5.88
N GLN A 72 -6.76 13.34 -7.12
CA GLN A 72 -6.41 14.71 -7.52
C GLN A 72 -7.27 15.75 -6.78
N LYS A 73 -8.59 15.52 -6.69
CA LYS A 73 -9.47 16.37 -5.86
C LYS A 73 -9.00 16.45 -4.41
N LEU A 74 -8.60 15.31 -3.83
CA LEU A 74 -8.05 15.31 -2.47
C LEU A 74 -6.75 16.12 -2.36
N LEU A 75 -5.89 16.11 -3.39
CA LEU A 75 -4.67 16.90 -3.42
C LEU A 75 -4.95 18.40 -3.51
N GLU A 76 -5.91 18.79 -4.36
CA GLU A 76 -6.35 20.18 -4.50
C GLU A 76 -6.91 20.73 -3.18
N ARG A 77 -7.80 19.98 -2.53
CA ARG A 77 -8.37 20.37 -1.22
C ARG A 77 -7.33 20.43 -0.11
N LYS A 78 -6.37 19.51 -0.13
CA LYS A 78 -5.24 19.57 0.80
C LYS A 78 -4.42 20.86 0.61
N ARG A 79 -4.22 21.31 -0.62
CA ARG A 79 -3.50 22.55 -0.94
C ARG A 79 -4.31 23.81 -0.58
N SER A 80 -5.64 23.77 -0.69
CA SER A 80 -6.50 24.93 -0.38
C SER A 80 -6.62 25.21 1.13
N GLY A 81 -6.16 24.30 1.99
CA GLY A 81 -6.23 24.49 3.45
C GLY A 81 -7.57 24.07 4.07
N GLU A 82 -8.45 23.41 3.31
CA GLU A 82 -9.69 22.74 3.79
C GLU A 82 -9.37 21.47 4.62
N GLU A 83 -8.42 21.61 5.53
CA GLU A 83 -7.71 20.50 6.17
C GLU A 83 -8.38 20.00 7.45
N LEU A 84 -9.41 20.71 7.93
CA LEU A 84 -10.07 20.47 9.22
C LEU A 84 -11.49 19.93 9.12
N ASP A 85 -12.09 19.94 7.92
CA ASP A 85 -13.47 19.49 7.77
C ASP A 85 -13.55 17.96 7.65
N GLU A 86 -14.35 17.36 8.53
CA GLU A 86 -14.75 15.97 8.41
C GLU A 86 -15.82 15.87 7.32
N GLU A 87 -15.45 15.24 6.22
CA GLU A 87 -16.31 15.07 5.05
C GLU A 87 -16.87 13.66 5.00
N ASN A 88 -17.95 13.49 4.22
CA ASN A 88 -18.45 12.16 3.89
C ASN A 88 -17.34 11.32 3.25
N ARG A 89 -17.32 10.06 3.63
CA ARG A 89 -16.44 9.05 3.05
C ARG A 89 -16.58 9.00 1.52
N ILE A 90 -15.44 8.92 0.83
CA ILE A 90 -15.38 8.85 -0.63
C ILE A 90 -15.39 7.37 -0.99
N GLU A 91 -16.57 6.84 -1.23
CA GLU A 91 -16.81 5.41 -1.47
C GLU A 91 -15.89 4.81 -2.54
N ILE A 92 -15.65 5.54 -3.62
CA ILE A 92 -14.75 5.11 -4.72
C ILE A 92 -13.34 4.84 -4.20
N LEU A 93 -12.82 5.70 -3.33
CA LEU A 93 -11.48 5.52 -2.75
C LEU A 93 -11.47 4.44 -1.69
N ASN A 94 -12.52 4.33 -0.87
CA ASN A 94 -12.62 3.28 0.13
C ASN A 94 -12.66 1.89 -0.49
N HIS A 95 -13.49 1.67 -1.50
CA HIS A 95 -13.53 0.41 -2.23
C HIS A 95 -12.18 0.09 -2.88
N PHE A 96 -11.55 1.07 -3.51
CA PHE A 96 -10.21 0.90 -4.07
C PHE A 96 -9.18 0.50 -3.00
N LEU A 97 -9.19 1.16 -1.84
CA LEU A 97 -8.27 0.88 -0.74
C LEU A 97 -8.51 -0.52 -0.15
N GLU A 98 -9.76 -0.91 0.07
CA GLU A 98 -10.12 -2.25 0.56
C GLU A 98 -9.65 -3.35 -0.40
N GLU A 99 -9.90 -3.17 -1.70
CA GLU A 99 -9.44 -4.10 -2.73
C GLU A 99 -7.91 -4.23 -2.73
N LYS A 100 -7.19 -3.10 -2.71
CA LYS A 100 -5.72 -3.11 -2.71
C LYS A 100 -5.12 -3.66 -1.43
N ILE A 101 -5.70 -3.34 -0.26
CA ILE A 101 -5.25 -3.93 1.01
C ILE A 101 -5.38 -5.45 0.93
N LYS A 102 -6.54 -5.97 0.52
CA LYS A 102 -6.75 -7.41 0.40
C LYS A 102 -5.80 -8.06 -0.61
N TYR A 103 -5.63 -7.43 -1.77
CA TYR A 103 -4.70 -7.89 -2.80
C TYR A 103 -3.27 -8.03 -2.25
N PHE A 104 -2.76 -6.99 -1.57
CA PHE A 104 -1.41 -7.01 -1.04
C PHE A 104 -1.25 -7.94 0.16
N GLU A 105 -2.30 -8.18 0.95
CA GLU A 105 -2.29 -9.23 1.97
C GLU A 105 -2.08 -10.61 1.36
N ASP A 106 -2.81 -10.94 0.29
CA ASP A 106 -2.68 -12.21 -0.39
C ASP A 106 -1.34 -12.33 -1.14
N TYR A 107 -0.87 -11.24 -1.74
CA TYR A 107 0.43 -11.17 -2.38
C TYR A 107 1.58 -11.40 -1.38
N ALA A 108 1.53 -10.72 -0.23
CA ALA A 108 2.54 -10.84 0.82
C ALA A 108 2.59 -12.26 1.41
N LYS A 109 1.44 -12.91 1.61
CA LYS A 109 1.36 -14.33 2.03
C LYS A 109 2.03 -15.26 1.01
N LYS A 110 1.75 -15.08 -0.29
CA LYS A 110 2.37 -15.89 -1.36
C LYS A 110 3.89 -15.72 -1.39
N LEU A 111 4.39 -14.51 -1.19
CA LEU A 111 5.82 -14.23 -1.12
C LEU A 111 6.49 -14.89 0.09
N GLY A 112 5.88 -14.81 1.28
CA GLY A 112 6.38 -15.46 2.48
C GLY A 112 6.48 -16.98 2.32
N ASN A 113 5.46 -17.62 1.75
CA ASN A 113 5.48 -19.06 1.48
C ASN A 113 6.58 -19.46 0.49
N ARG A 114 6.82 -18.65 -0.55
CA ARG A 114 7.90 -18.90 -1.52
C ARG A 114 9.29 -18.72 -0.91
N GLN A 115 9.45 -17.75 -0.01
CA GLN A 115 10.71 -17.54 0.68
C GLN A 115 11.00 -18.70 1.64
N HIS A 116 10.00 -19.17 2.39
CA HIS A 116 10.15 -20.34 3.26
C HIS A 116 10.55 -21.58 2.45
N SER A 117 9.85 -21.86 1.35
CA SER A 117 10.17 -23.03 0.51
C SER A 117 11.55 -22.96 -0.15
N GLN A 118 12.09 -21.76 -0.43
CA GLN A 118 13.47 -21.60 -0.92
C GLN A 118 14.52 -21.77 0.18
N VAL A 119 14.24 -21.28 1.38
CA VAL A 119 15.14 -21.47 2.54
C VAL A 119 15.21 -22.95 2.89
N ASP A 120 14.08 -23.65 2.94
CA ASP A 120 14.04 -25.08 3.23
C ASP A 120 14.81 -25.92 2.18
N LEU A 121 14.74 -25.52 0.90
CA LEU A 121 15.47 -26.18 -0.18
C LEU A 121 16.99 -25.94 -0.09
N LEU A 122 17.40 -24.72 0.28
CA LEU A 122 18.80 -24.35 0.46
C LEU A 122 19.41 -25.02 1.70
N ASP A 123 18.65 -25.11 2.79
CA ASP A 123 19.08 -25.80 4.02
C ASP A 123 19.31 -27.31 3.77
N GLY A 124 18.52 -27.94 2.89
CA GLY A 124 18.75 -29.32 2.46
C GLY A 124 20.08 -29.49 1.72
N LEU A 125 20.38 -28.59 0.78
CA LEU A 125 21.60 -28.63 -0.02
C LEU A 125 22.87 -28.35 0.82
N PHE A 126 22.76 -27.49 1.83
CA PHE A 126 23.86 -27.17 2.75
C PHE A 126 24.20 -28.35 3.68
N ARG A 127 23.20 -29.17 4.04
CA ARG A 127 23.41 -30.37 4.87
C ARG A 127 24.05 -31.52 4.10
N ASP A 128 23.81 -31.62 2.80
CA ASP A 128 24.41 -32.66 1.95
C ASP A 128 25.86 -32.36 1.58
N THR A 129 26.28 -31.09 1.60
CA THR A 129 27.66 -30.67 1.31
C THR A 129 28.59 -30.67 2.53
N LEU A 130 28.05 -30.75 3.76
CA LEU A 130 28.81 -30.85 5.01
C LEU A 130 28.93 -32.30 5.54
N ARG A 131 28.48 -33.30 4.77
CA ARG A 131 28.82 -34.71 4.98
C ARG A 131 29.96 -35.11 4.03
N VAL A 132 31.16 -34.59 4.30
CA VAL A 132 32.43 -35.11 3.77
C VAL A 132 33.40 -35.23 4.93
#